data_AF-A0AAW5SRL7-F1
#
_entry.id   AF-A0AAW5SRL7-F1
#
_cell.length_a   1.000
_cell.length_b   1.000
_cell.length_c   1.000
_cell.angle_alpha   90.00
_cell.angle_beta   90.00
_cell.angle_gamma   90.00
#
_symmetry.space_group_name_H-M   'P 1'
#
loop_
_entity.id
_entity.type
_entity.pdbx_description
1 polymer ?
#
loop_
_entity_poly.entity_id
_entity_poly.type
_entity_poly.pdbx_seq_one_letter_code
_entity_poly.pdbx_strand_id
1 'polypeptide(L)'
;MSKSFDCTVESAVSVQQIQTAFSERGYWLARLEPHNGTAELRSFDVGAGGEVRVTVAQDLRNTVLPGVLGKLYPGGVELVQSETWTVDRGDKVRGMIHVRAHGAPGSGRGTLEMTPTPDNKRLECSGTVKVKIPIVGGKIESYFGRQMMDQIPEILRFIGQWTRERA
;
A
#
# COMPACT_ATOMS: atom_id res chain seq x y z
N MET A 1 1.41 7.98 15.78
CA MET A 1 1.13 6.70 16.49
C MET A 1 1.62 5.49 15.68
N SER A 2 2.03 4.38 16.32
CA SER A 2 2.23 3.07 15.66
C SER A 2 1.09 2.09 16.00
N LYS A 3 0.64 1.31 15.02
CA LYS A 3 -0.35 0.24 15.18
C LYS A 3 0.12 -1.02 14.46
N SER A 4 -0.14 -2.17 15.06
CA SER A 4 0.06 -3.47 14.44
C SER A 4 -1.30 -4.08 14.12
N PHE A 5 -1.33 -4.98 13.16
CA PHE A 5 -2.52 -5.74 12.79
C PHE A 5 -2.11 -7.13 12.27
N ASP A 6 -3.05 -8.05 12.39
CA ASP A 6 -2.98 -9.37 11.80
C ASP A 6 -4.30 -9.63 11.08
N CYS A 7 -4.23 -10.31 9.94
CA CYS A 7 -5.42 -10.76 9.23
C CYS A 7 -5.18 -12.09 8.52
N THR A 8 -6.29 -12.75 8.22
CA THR A 8 -6.29 -13.98 7.43
C THR A 8 -7.25 -13.77 6.28
N VAL A 9 -6.77 -14.04 5.07
CA VAL A 9 -7.58 -13.89 3.85
C VAL A 9 -7.65 -15.24 3.15
N GLU A 10 -8.84 -15.62 2.71
CA GLU A 10 -9.00 -16.77 1.81
C GLU A 10 -8.19 -16.53 0.54
N SER A 11 -7.31 -17.46 0.24
CA SER A 11 -6.37 -17.31 -0.84
C SER A 11 -6.87 -18.02 -2.09
N ALA A 12 -7.21 -17.22 -3.10
CA ALA A 12 -7.30 -17.69 -4.48
C ALA A 12 -5.99 -17.47 -5.25
N VAL A 13 -4.93 -16.97 -4.59
CA VAL A 13 -3.66 -16.58 -5.23
C VAL A 13 -2.43 -17.09 -4.48
N SER A 14 -1.53 -17.77 -5.18
CA SER A 14 -0.26 -18.21 -4.59
C SER A 14 0.72 -17.04 -4.40
N VAL A 15 1.72 -17.24 -3.56
CA VAL A 15 2.84 -16.29 -3.38
C VAL A 15 3.55 -16.00 -4.70
N GLN A 16 3.68 -17.01 -5.56
CA GLN A 16 4.30 -16.87 -6.89
C GLN A 16 3.45 -15.98 -7.81
N GLN A 17 2.12 -16.08 -7.74
CA GLN A 17 1.23 -15.18 -8.47
C GLN A 17 1.34 -13.74 -7.95
N ILE A 18 1.47 -13.54 -6.64
CA ILE A 18 1.72 -12.21 -6.05
C ILE A 18 3.05 -11.65 -6.55
N GLN A 19 4.12 -12.45 -6.53
CA GLN A 19 5.43 -12.05 -7.04
C GLN A 19 5.36 -11.62 -8.51
N THR A 20 4.68 -12.43 -9.33
CA THR A 20 4.53 -12.18 -10.77
C THR A 20 3.77 -10.88 -10.99
N ALA A 21 2.62 -10.71 -10.33
CA ALA A 21 1.83 -9.50 -10.43
C ALA A 21 2.61 -8.25 -10.02
N PHE A 22 3.33 -8.28 -8.89
CA PHE A 22 4.14 -7.14 -8.44
C PHE A 22 5.30 -6.85 -9.40
N SER A 23 5.83 -7.86 -10.10
CA SER A 23 6.89 -7.69 -11.09
C SER A 23 6.39 -7.15 -12.44
N GLU A 24 5.08 -6.91 -12.59
CA GLU A 24 4.50 -6.36 -13.80
C GLU A 24 4.08 -4.89 -13.63
N ARG A 25 4.62 -4.00 -14.47
CA ARG A 25 4.19 -2.60 -14.52
C ARG A 25 2.68 -2.45 -14.75
N GLY A 26 2.07 -3.34 -15.53
CA GLY A 26 0.65 -3.33 -15.84
C GLY A 26 -0.25 -3.49 -14.61
N TYR A 27 0.16 -4.33 -13.64
CA TYR A 27 -0.54 -4.47 -12.37
C TYR A 27 -0.59 -3.13 -11.61
N TRP A 28 0.55 -2.42 -11.55
CA TRP A 28 0.64 -1.13 -10.86
C TRP A 28 -0.21 -0.06 -11.52
N LEU A 29 -0.23 0.00 -12.85
CA LEU A 29 -1.11 0.91 -13.58
C LEU A 29 -2.58 0.60 -13.28
N ALA A 30 -2.98 -0.67 -13.36
CA ALA A 30 -4.35 -1.07 -13.06
C ALA A 30 -4.80 -0.81 -11.62
N ARG A 31 -3.89 -0.96 -10.66
CA ARG A 31 -4.13 -0.59 -9.25
C ARG A 31 -4.44 0.91 -9.11
N LEU A 32 -3.89 1.74 -9.99
CA LEU A 32 -4.07 3.20 -9.97
C LEU A 32 -5.24 3.69 -10.83
N GLU A 33 -5.75 2.88 -11.76
CA GLU A 33 -6.86 3.24 -12.65
C GLU A 33 -8.08 3.86 -11.91
N PRO A 34 -8.55 3.33 -10.76
CA PRO A 34 -9.66 3.94 -10.01
C PRO A 34 -9.38 5.36 -9.49
N HIS A 35 -8.11 5.76 -9.47
CA HIS A 35 -7.61 7.04 -8.99
C HIS A 35 -7.03 7.91 -10.14
N ASN A 36 -7.31 7.56 -11.40
CA ASN A 36 -6.82 8.30 -12.56
C ASN A 36 -7.13 9.81 -12.45
N GLY A 37 -6.13 10.63 -12.78
CA GLY A 37 -6.18 12.08 -12.62
C GLY A 37 -5.84 12.60 -11.22
N THR A 38 -5.72 11.71 -10.23
CA THR A 38 -5.26 12.05 -8.87
C THR A 38 -4.11 11.19 -8.38
N ALA A 39 -3.82 10.05 -9.01
CA ALA A 39 -2.64 9.25 -8.73
C ALA A 39 -1.84 8.95 -10.01
N GLU A 40 -0.52 8.85 -9.89
CA GLU A 40 0.40 8.53 -10.98
C GLU A 40 1.50 7.57 -10.54
N LEU A 41 1.90 6.68 -11.45
CA LEU A 41 3.06 5.80 -11.28
C LEU A 41 4.33 6.57 -11.67
N ARG A 42 5.09 7.04 -10.68
CA ARG A 42 6.34 7.80 -10.90
C ARG A 42 7.52 6.93 -11.29
N SER A 43 7.66 5.77 -10.65
CA SER A 43 8.76 4.85 -10.95
C SER A 43 8.33 3.41 -10.74
N PHE A 44 8.91 2.52 -11.54
CA PHE A 44 8.76 1.08 -11.43
C PHE A 44 10.08 0.43 -11.83
N ASP A 45 10.63 -0.42 -10.98
CA ASP A 45 11.89 -1.13 -11.19
C ASP A 45 11.80 -2.54 -10.59
N VAL A 46 12.43 -3.51 -11.26
CA VAL A 46 12.57 -4.88 -10.76
C VAL A 46 14.06 -5.21 -10.75
N GLY A 47 14.62 -5.33 -9.55
CA GLY A 47 16.03 -5.66 -9.36
C GLY A 47 16.34 -7.10 -9.78
N ALA A 48 17.62 -7.39 -10.04
CA ALA A 48 18.09 -8.71 -10.48
C ALA A 48 17.70 -9.88 -9.55
N GLY A 49 17.47 -9.60 -8.26
CA GLY A 49 17.00 -10.58 -7.28
C GLY A 49 15.47 -10.70 -7.17
N GLY A 50 14.70 -10.07 -8.06
CA GLY A 50 13.24 -10.03 -8.01
C GLY A 50 12.66 -9.03 -7.00
N GLU A 51 13.49 -8.17 -6.41
CA GLU A 51 13.01 -7.06 -5.58
C GLU A 51 12.29 -6.04 -6.47
N VAL A 52 11.03 -5.76 -6.16
CA VAL A 52 10.24 -4.77 -6.88
C VAL A 52 10.28 -3.45 -6.11
N ARG A 53 10.59 -2.36 -6.80
CA ARG A 53 10.53 -0.99 -6.25
C ARG A 53 9.56 -0.14 -7.05
N VAL A 54 8.62 0.47 -6.34
CA VAL A 54 7.58 1.30 -6.95
C VAL A 54 7.48 2.62 -6.24
N THR A 55 7.29 3.70 -7.00
CA THR A 55 6.89 4.99 -6.43
C THR A 55 5.61 5.46 -7.09
N VAL A 56 4.62 5.77 -6.27
CA VAL A 56 3.35 6.36 -6.65
C VAL A 56 3.27 7.75 -6.05
N ALA A 57 2.79 8.73 -6.81
CA ALA A 57 2.39 10.00 -6.26
C ALA A 57 0.87 10.13 -6.34
N GLN A 58 0.27 10.69 -5.29
CA GLN A 58 -1.16 10.93 -5.19
C GLN A 58 -1.42 12.36 -4.73
N ASP A 59 -2.19 13.08 -5.50
CA ASP A 59 -2.68 14.41 -5.22
C ASP A 59 -3.96 14.36 -4.39
N LEU A 60 -3.91 14.89 -3.17
CA LEU A 60 -5.06 14.92 -2.27
C LEU A 60 -5.92 16.17 -2.42
N ARG A 61 -5.62 17.09 -3.34
CA ARG A 61 -6.39 18.34 -3.52
C ARG A 61 -7.89 18.12 -3.70
N ASN A 62 -8.26 17.06 -4.43
CA ASN A 62 -9.66 16.71 -4.71
C ASN A 62 -10.14 15.49 -3.91
N THR A 63 -9.30 14.94 -3.03
CA THR A 63 -9.70 13.86 -2.13
C THR A 63 -10.37 14.47 -0.90
N VAL A 64 -11.36 13.78 -0.31
CA VAL A 64 -11.99 14.19 0.95
C VAL A 64 -10.99 14.06 2.08
N LEU A 65 -10.05 15.01 2.18
CA LEU A 65 -9.33 15.27 3.39
C LEU A 65 -10.37 15.75 4.41
N PRO A 66 -10.43 15.16 5.63
CA PRO A 66 -11.32 15.65 6.68
C PRO A 66 -11.23 17.18 6.72
N GLY A 67 -12.36 17.89 6.55
CA GLY A 67 -12.40 19.30 6.09
C GLY A 67 -11.57 20.32 6.88
N VAL A 68 -11.01 19.93 8.01
CA VAL A 68 -9.97 20.64 8.75
C VAL A 68 -8.65 20.74 7.96
N LEU A 69 -8.23 19.69 7.24
CA LEU A 69 -6.94 19.62 6.55
C LEU A 69 -6.91 20.44 5.26
N GLY A 70 -8.00 20.46 4.48
CA GLY A 70 -8.09 21.28 3.27
C GLY A 70 -7.96 22.78 3.56
N LYS A 71 -8.43 23.24 4.72
CA LYS A 71 -8.26 24.64 5.18
C LYS A 71 -6.83 24.94 5.66
N LEU A 72 -6.14 23.96 6.26
CA LEU A 72 -4.78 24.14 6.77
C LEU A 72 -3.73 24.13 5.65
N TYR A 73 -4.00 23.42 4.55
CA TYR A 73 -3.05 23.27 3.43
C TYR A 73 -3.72 23.68 2.10
N PRO A 74 -3.98 24.99 1.89
CA PRO A 74 -4.69 25.49 0.71
C PRO A 74 -3.93 25.30 -0.60
N GLY A 75 -2.60 25.13 -0.54
CA GLY A 75 -1.77 24.80 -1.70
C GLY A 75 -1.90 23.34 -2.17
N GLY A 76 -2.68 22.53 -1.46
CA GLY A 76 -2.79 21.09 -1.70
C GLY A 76 -1.72 20.28 -0.98
N VAL A 77 -1.94 18.97 -0.96
CA VAL A 77 -1.00 17.99 -0.40
C VAL A 77 -0.80 16.91 -1.42
N GLU A 78 0.46 16.64 -1.76
CA GLU A 78 0.84 15.46 -2.53
C GLU A 78 1.42 14.41 -1.58
N LEU A 79 0.96 13.17 -1.69
CA LEU A 79 1.59 12.03 -1.04
C LEU A 79 2.47 11.31 -2.05
N VAL A 80 3.75 11.13 -1.69
CA VAL A 80 4.66 10.26 -2.43
C VAL A 80 4.83 8.98 -1.61
N GLN A 81 4.39 7.87 -2.20
CA GLN A 81 4.47 6.54 -1.63
C GLN A 81 5.53 5.73 -2.37
N SER A 82 6.56 5.28 -1.65
CA SER A 82 7.55 4.33 -2.14
C SER A 82 7.33 2.97 -1.51
N GLU A 83 7.23 1.95 -2.35
CA GLU A 83 7.03 0.56 -1.95
C GLU A 83 8.23 -0.29 -2.38
N THR A 84 8.63 -1.23 -1.54
CA THR A 84 9.61 -2.26 -1.85
C THR A 84 9.04 -3.62 -1.49
N TRP A 85 9.02 -4.52 -2.46
CA TRP A 85 8.46 -5.86 -2.30
C TRP A 85 9.50 -6.92 -2.63
N THR A 86 9.58 -7.93 -1.78
CA THR A 86 10.48 -9.08 -1.94
C THR A 86 9.73 -10.36 -1.64
N VAL A 87 10.16 -11.46 -2.27
CA VAL A 87 9.75 -12.80 -1.90
C VAL A 87 10.99 -13.53 -1.41
N ASP A 88 10.94 -14.05 -0.19
CA ASP A 88 12.05 -14.81 0.36
C ASP A 88 11.98 -16.30 -0.04
N ARG A 89 13.02 -17.05 0.32
CA ARG A 89 13.14 -18.48 -0.04
C ARG A 89 12.09 -19.39 0.60
N GLY A 90 11.32 -18.91 1.57
CA GLY A 90 10.29 -19.66 2.28
C GLY A 90 8.87 -19.33 1.79
N ASP A 91 8.73 -18.85 0.55
CA ASP A 91 7.46 -18.38 -0.02
C ASP A 91 6.78 -17.31 0.86
N LYS A 92 7.56 -16.45 1.49
CA LYS A 92 7.02 -15.30 2.21
C LYS A 92 7.21 -14.02 1.43
N VAL A 93 6.12 -13.29 1.22
CA VAL A 93 6.17 -11.94 0.64
C VAL A 93 6.40 -10.94 1.75
N ARG A 94 7.35 -10.02 1.56
CA ARG A 94 7.59 -8.88 2.45
C ARG A 94 7.47 -7.57 1.69
N GLY A 95 6.68 -6.66 2.23
CA GLY A 95 6.49 -5.30 1.76
C GLY A 95 6.98 -4.28 2.77
N MET A 96 7.68 -3.26 2.29
CA MET A 96 8.00 -2.06 3.04
C MET A 96 7.44 -0.84 2.29
N ILE A 97 6.69 -0.01 3.00
CA ILE A 97 5.99 1.13 2.43
C ILE A 97 6.44 2.39 3.17
N HIS A 98 6.79 3.43 2.42
CA HIS A 98 7.15 4.73 2.95
C HIS A 98 6.29 5.80 2.28
N VAL A 99 5.63 6.63 3.09
CA VAL A 99 4.80 7.73 2.58
C VAL A 99 5.35 9.04 3.11
N ARG A 100 5.49 10.03 2.23
CA ARG A 100 5.84 11.41 2.58
C ARG A 100 4.82 12.37 2.01
N ALA A 101 4.36 13.30 2.84
CA ALA A 101 3.54 14.41 2.40
C ALA A 101 4.44 15.58 1.94
N HIS A 102 4.10 16.15 0.79
CA HIS A 102 4.64 17.38 0.26
C HIS A 102 3.55 18.46 0.33
N GLY A 103 3.91 19.67 0.76
CA GLY A 103 2.95 20.75 1.04
C GLY A 103 2.32 20.70 2.45
N ALA A 104 2.52 19.61 3.19
CA ALA A 104 2.12 19.48 4.59
C ALA A 104 3.14 18.63 5.38
N PRO A 105 3.32 18.88 6.69
CA PRO A 105 4.15 18.03 7.52
C PRO A 105 3.45 16.69 7.79
N GLY A 106 4.00 15.59 7.30
CA GLY A 106 3.45 14.26 7.54
C GLY A 106 4.27 13.15 6.90
N SER A 107 4.35 12.01 7.58
CA SER A 107 4.99 10.81 7.03
C SER A 107 4.36 9.54 7.59
N GLY A 108 4.42 8.48 6.79
CA GLY A 108 4.00 7.13 7.13
C GLY A 108 5.10 6.12 6.84
N ARG A 109 5.14 5.05 7.63
CA ARG A 109 5.88 3.83 7.31
C ARG A 109 4.98 2.63 7.56
N GLY A 110 4.99 1.68 6.64
CA GLY A 110 4.27 0.42 6.71
C GLY A 110 5.21 -0.76 6.50
N THR A 111 4.92 -1.88 7.14
CA THR A 111 5.48 -3.18 6.80
C THR A 111 4.34 -4.18 6.63
N LEU A 112 4.47 -5.11 5.69
CA LEU A 112 3.54 -6.21 5.47
C LEU A 112 4.34 -7.50 5.27
N GLU A 113 3.95 -8.57 5.95
CA GLU A 113 4.39 -9.92 5.66
C GLU A 113 3.18 -10.76 5.26
N MET A 114 3.33 -11.65 4.28
CA MET A 114 2.28 -12.56 3.83
C MET A 114 2.85 -13.96 3.64
N THR A 115 2.25 -14.94 4.30
CA THR A 115 2.72 -16.33 4.31
C THR A 115 1.55 -17.28 4.03
N PRO A 116 1.72 -18.32 3.20
CA PRO A 116 0.68 -19.31 2.97
C PRO A 116 0.47 -20.19 4.21
N THR A 117 -0.79 -20.56 4.47
CA THR A 117 -1.11 -21.60 5.46
C THR A 117 -0.64 -22.98 4.98
N PRO A 118 -0.46 -23.97 5.88
CA PRO A 118 -0.01 -25.32 5.49
C PRO A 118 -0.87 -26.02 4.43
N ASP A 119 -2.15 -25.68 4.35
CA ASP A 119 -3.09 -26.20 3.34
C ASP A 119 -3.11 -25.39 2.03
N ASN A 120 -2.33 -24.30 1.94
CA ASN A 120 -2.27 -23.33 0.85
C ASN A 120 -3.63 -22.69 0.46
N LYS A 121 -4.64 -22.78 1.33
CA LYS A 121 -5.98 -22.21 1.07
C LYS A 121 -6.13 -20.79 1.57
N ARG A 122 -5.22 -20.32 2.41
CA ARG A 122 -5.26 -18.98 3.03
C ARG A 122 -3.88 -18.34 3.02
N LEU A 123 -3.89 -17.01 3.07
CA LEU A 123 -2.71 -16.21 3.33
C LEU A 123 -2.87 -15.57 4.71
N GLU A 124 -1.94 -15.85 5.59
CA GLU A 124 -1.78 -15.13 6.85
C GLU A 124 -0.95 -13.88 6.59
N CYS A 125 -1.46 -12.75 7.03
CA CYS A 125 -0.83 -11.46 6.82
C CYS A 125 -0.65 -10.76 8.16
N SER A 126 0.50 -10.14 8.35
CA SER A 126 0.79 -9.33 9.53
C SER A 126 1.54 -8.08 9.14
N GLY A 127 1.37 -7.01 9.90
CA GLY A 127 2.02 -5.76 9.54
C GLY A 127 2.02 -4.71 10.63
N THR A 128 2.76 -3.65 10.36
CA THR A 128 2.85 -2.49 11.23
C THR A 128 2.69 -1.23 10.41
N VAL A 129 1.99 -0.25 10.97
CA VAL A 129 1.84 1.09 10.39
C VAL A 129 2.25 2.10 11.43
N LYS A 130 3.13 3.02 11.06
CA LYS A 130 3.55 4.15 11.88
C LYS A 130 3.30 5.45 11.13
N VAL A 131 2.43 6.28 11.68
CA VAL A 131 2.09 7.60 11.15
C VAL A 131 2.64 8.67 12.08
N LYS A 132 3.21 9.74 11.52
CA LYS A 132 3.72 10.90 12.24
C LYS A 132 3.20 12.18 11.60
N ILE A 133 2.34 12.92 12.30
CA ILE A 133 1.80 14.20 11.82
C ILE A 133 1.90 15.27 12.94
N PRO A 134 2.74 16.31 12.83
CA PRO A 134 3.14 17.11 13.98
C PRO A 134 2.09 18.03 14.63
N ILE A 135 1.02 18.45 13.92
CA ILE A 135 0.16 19.58 14.36
C ILE A 135 -1.34 19.22 14.40
N VAL A 136 -1.72 18.00 14.01
CA VAL A 136 -3.13 17.58 13.98
C VAL A 136 -3.35 16.52 15.05
N GLY A 137 -4.15 16.87 16.06
CA GLY A 137 -4.37 16.05 17.25
C GLY A 137 -4.75 14.59 16.95
N GLY A 138 -4.66 13.72 17.97
CA GLY A 138 -4.71 12.26 17.81
C GLY A 138 -5.89 11.66 17.01
N LYS A 139 -6.98 12.41 16.79
CA LYS A 139 -8.11 12.01 15.91
C LYS A 139 -7.70 11.84 14.44
N ILE A 140 -6.87 12.75 13.90
CA ILE A 140 -6.43 12.69 12.50
C ILE A 140 -5.37 11.60 12.32
N GLU A 141 -4.43 11.49 13.25
CA GLU A 141 -3.50 10.35 13.26
C GLU A 141 -4.24 9.01 13.34
N SER A 142 -5.29 8.92 14.16
CA SER A 142 -6.11 7.72 14.29
C SER A 142 -6.94 7.40 13.05
N TYR A 143 -7.41 8.42 12.33
CA TYR A 143 -8.13 8.27 11.07
C TYR A 143 -7.23 7.68 9.99
N PHE A 144 -6.09 8.31 9.70
CA PHE A 144 -5.15 7.81 8.69
C PHE A 144 -4.54 6.47 9.08
N GLY A 145 -4.25 6.25 10.37
CA GLY A 145 -3.77 4.97 10.86
C GLY A 145 -4.78 3.84 10.63
N ARG A 146 -6.08 4.09 10.81
CA ARG A 146 -7.13 3.10 10.49
C ARG A 146 -7.29 2.90 9.00
N GLN A 147 -7.41 3.97 8.23
CA GLN A 147 -7.53 3.89 6.77
C GLN A 147 -6.40 3.10 6.13
N MET A 148 -5.15 3.30 6.57
CA MET A 148 -4.01 2.50 6.07
C MET A 148 -4.13 1.01 6.40
N MET A 149 -4.69 0.64 7.55
CA MET A 149 -4.92 -0.77 7.90
C MET A 149 -6.09 -1.36 7.09
N ASP A 150 -7.18 -0.59 6.92
CA ASP A 150 -8.39 -1.03 6.22
C ASP A 150 -8.15 -1.24 4.72
N GLN A 151 -7.15 -0.58 4.12
CA GLN A 151 -6.80 -0.76 2.71
C GLN A 151 -6.06 -2.08 2.40
N ILE A 152 -5.47 -2.72 3.41
CA ILE A 152 -4.61 -3.90 3.17
C ILE A 152 -5.42 -5.11 2.70
N PRO A 153 -6.55 -5.48 3.32
CA PRO A 153 -7.42 -6.54 2.79
C PRO A 153 -7.88 -6.27 1.34
N GLU A 154 -8.15 -5.02 1.00
CA GLU A 154 -8.57 -4.63 -0.36
C GLU A 154 -7.47 -4.80 -1.39
N ILE A 155 -6.20 -4.51 -1.04
CA ILE A 155 -5.04 -4.76 -1.91
C ILE A 155 -4.95 -6.24 -2.26
N LEU A 156 -5.13 -7.12 -1.26
CA LEU A 156 -5.06 -8.58 -1.47
C LEU A 156 -6.22 -9.09 -2.33
N ARG A 157 -7.43 -8.58 -2.09
CA ARG A 157 -8.61 -8.88 -2.91
C ARG A 157 -8.39 -8.47 -4.37
N PHE A 158 -7.79 -7.29 -4.59
CA PHE A 158 -7.50 -6.78 -5.92
C PHE A 158 -6.47 -7.64 -6.66
N ILE A 159 -5.38 -8.08 -5.99
CA ILE A 159 -4.42 -9.02 -6.59
C ILE A 159 -5.12 -10.30 -7.04
N GLY A 160 -6.02 -10.82 -6.22
CA GLY A 160 -6.85 -11.97 -6.55
C GLY A 160 -7.69 -11.77 -7.80
N GLN A 161 -8.35 -10.62 -7.93
CA GLN A 161 -9.17 -10.28 -9.11
C GLN A 161 -8.30 -10.14 -10.37
N TRP A 162 -7.26 -9.33 -10.29
CA TRP A 162 -6.34 -9.06 -11.40
C TRP A 162 -5.70 -10.32 -11.98
N THR A 163 -5.33 -11.26 -11.10
CA THR A 163 -4.70 -12.52 -11.52
C THR A 163 -5.70 -13.43 -12.24
N ARG A 164 -6.96 -13.49 -11.77
CA ARG A 164 -8.01 -14.32 -12.39
C ARG A 164 -8.46 -13.81 -13.75
N GLU A 165 -8.54 -12.50 -13.94
CA GLU A 165 -8.95 -11.89 -15.22
C GLU A 165 -7.94 -12.11 -16.35
N ARG A 166 -6.74 -12.59 -16.01
CA ARG A 166 -5.63 -12.85 -16.94
C ARG A 166 -5.23 -14.33 -17.06
N ALA A 167 -5.95 -15.23 -16.38
CA ALA A 167 -5.78 -16.69 -16.48
C ALA A 167 -6.66 -17.26 -17.60
#